data_AF-A0A5D4KC03-F1
#
_entry.id   AF-A0A5D4KC03-F1
#
_cell.length_a   1.000
_cell.length_b   1.000
_cell.length_c   1.000
_cell.angle_alpha   90.00
_cell.angle_beta   90.00
_cell.angle_gamma   90.00
#
_symmetry.space_group_name_H-M   'P 1'
#
loop_
_entity.id
_entity.type
_entity.pdbx_description
1 polymer ?
#
loop_
_entity_poly.entity_id
_entity_poly.type
_entity_poly.pdbx_seq_one_letter_code
_entity_poly.pdbx_strand_id
1 'polypeptide(L)'
;MWKKTAIAAMAAFLLTACSSDNEAADNNDNTADNNTEQKEQNQDKSDEAAEPQFHHPLTGTASDEESQQRTVAVVVNNHPKARPQSGLDHADIVYEVLAEGNVTRFIALFQSEQPETVGPVRSARDYFIELAEGYDSFFVAHGYSPEAKDLLASGSVDNINGMEYDGSLFKRADFRKAPHNSYISFENIEKGADKVGAEMDTPPEALEFAQSAEAEGEEAASVKLSYYDNPSFSPVYKYEQAEGKYTRVSDGEVLEDYDTGNPVLLDNIFIIEAPHAVVDDAGRRDIDLSSGGNAYLLQKGKLLKIKWENQDGRIVPAGDAGLLPGKTWINIIPDNPGLEEFITVQ
;
A
#
# COMPACT_ATOMS: atom_id res chain seq x y z
N MET A 1 9.61 47.34 37.80
CA MET A 1 10.04 48.57 37.10
C MET A 1 9.39 48.58 35.72
N TRP A 2 8.62 49.65 35.44
CA TRP A 2 8.00 50.05 34.16
C TRP A 2 9.02 50.04 33.00
N LYS A 3 8.70 49.82 31.71
CA LYS A 3 7.72 50.49 30.81
C LYS A 3 7.41 49.52 29.63
N LYS A 4 6.16 49.16 29.29
CA LYS A 4 5.23 49.73 28.30
C LYS A 4 5.82 50.56 27.14
N THR A 5 5.63 50.09 25.90
CA THR A 5 5.12 50.89 24.76
C THR A 5 4.60 49.99 23.64
N ALA A 6 3.36 50.25 23.22
CA ALA A 6 2.70 49.80 22.01
C ALA A 6 2.80 50.89 20.92
N ILE A 7 2.57 50.57 19.65
CA ILE A 7 2.14 51.40 18.49
C ILE A 7 2.21 50.46 17.25
N ALA A 8 1.41 50.50 16.19
CA ALA A 8 0.02 50.87 15.90
C ALA A 8 -0.20 50.40 14.43
N ALA A 9 -1.42 50.00 14.09
CA ALA A 9 -1.82 49.61 12.74
C ALA A 9 -1.92 50.83 11.80
N MET A 10 -1.71 50.62 10.49
CA MET A 10 -2.36 51.44 9.46
C MET A 10 -2.46 50.67 8.13
N ALA A 11 -3.70 50.48 7.67
CA ALA A 11 -4.07 50.03 6.34
C ALA A 11 -4.45 51.25 5.48
N ALA A 12 -4.18 51.22 4.18
CA ALA A 12 -4.96 51.97 3.18
C ALA A 12 -4.71 51.45 1.76
N PHE A 13 -5.84 51.21 1.08
CA PHE A 13 -6.04 50.89 -0.34
C PHE A 13 -5.54 51.97 -1.30
N LEU A 14 -5.11 51.56 -2.50
CA LEU A 14 -5.29 52.35 -3.73
C LEU A 14 -5.72 51.43 -4.88
N LEU A 15 -7.00 51.55 -5.26
CA LEU A 15 -7.54 51.20 -6.57
C LEU A 15 -7.25 52.36 -7.52
N THR A 16 -6.82 52.07 -8.75
CA THR A 16 -7.05 52.97 -9.90
C THR A 16 -7.43 52.14 -11.12
N ALA A 17 -8.54 52.54 -11.72
CA ALA A 17 -9.15 52.05 -12.95
C ALA A 17 -9.11 53.17 -14.01
N CYS A 18 -9.63 52.86 -15.20
CA CYS A 18 -9.89 53.73 -16.36
C CYS A 18 -8.72 53.91 -17.34
N SER A 19 -8.92 54.07 -18.65
CA SER A 19 -10.03 53.81 -19.59
C SER A 19 -9.48 54.12 -20.99
N SER A 20 -10.15 53.55 -21.98
CA SER A 20 -10.26 53.89 -23.42
C SER A 20 -9.62 55.19 -23.96
N ASP A 21 -9.09 55.13 -25.19
CA ASP A 21 -9.83 55.64 -26.35
C ASP A 21 -9.11 55.36 -27.68
N ASN A 22 -9.95 55.19 -28.69
CA ASN A 22 -9.71 54.87 -30.08
C ASN A 22 -10.09 56.11 -30.90
N GLU A 23 -9.30 56.50 -31.91
CA GLU A 23 -9.65 57.33 -33.08
C GLU A 23 -8.34 57.80 -33.74
N ALA A 24 -8.20 58.05 -35.05
CA ALA A 24 -8.88 57.72 -36.30
C ALA A 24 -8.18 58.61 -37.35
N ALA A 25 -8.10 58.15 -38.61
CA ALA A 25 -7.99 58.95 -39.86
C ALA A 25 -7.35 58.06 -40.95
N ASP A 26 -7.84 57.96 -42.19
CA ASP A 26 -8.99 58.56 -42.85
C ASP A 26 -9.17 57.85 -44.22
N ASN A 27 -10.43 57.64 -44.64
CA ASN A 27 -11.00 57.69 -46.01
C ASN A 27 -10.23 57.09 -47.23
N ASN A 28 -10.83 56.43 -48.23
CA ASN A 28 -12.22 56.35 -48.67
C ASN A 28 -12.37 55.26 -49.75
N ASP A 29 -13.59 54.73 -49.78
CA ASP A 29 -14.40 54.29 -50.93
C ASP A 29 -14.20 52.93 -51.62
N ASN A 30 -15.37 52.36 -51.89
CA ASN A 30 -15.73 51.04 -52.36
C ASN A 30 -15.43 50.83 -53.85
N THR A 31 -15.15 49.59 -54.27
CA THR A 31 -16.15 48.74 -54.96
C THR A 31 -15.60 47.38 -55.41
N ALA A 32 -16.48 46.39 -55.25
CA ALA A 32 -16.64 45.17 -56.06
C ALA A 32 -15.77 43.93 -55.72
N ASP A 33 -16.36 43.09 -54.87
CA ASP A 33 -16.56 41.64 -55.04
C ASP A 33 -15.70 40.89 -56.07
N ASN A 34 -14.91 39.94 -55.58
CA ASN A 34 -15.18 38.53 -55.91
C ASN A 34 -14.43 37.57 -54.98
N ASN A 35 -15.24 36.96 -54.12
CA ASN A 35 -15.20 35.60 -53.60
C ASN A 35 -14.11 34.65 -54.15
N THR A 36 -13.22 34.16 -53.28
CA THR A 36 -12.70 32.79 -53.35
C THR A 36 -12.36 32.32 -51.93
N GLU A 37 -13.27 31.52 -51.37
CA GLU A 37 -13.10 30.77 -50.11
C GLU A 37 -11.89 29.83 -50.20
N GLN A 38 -10.87 30.07 -49.37
CA GLN A 38 -9.90 29.06 -48.99
C GLN A 38 -10.33 28.45 -47.65
N LYS A 39 -10.64 27.17 -47.73
CA LYS A 39 -11.12 26.32 -46.64
C LYS A 39 -9.93 25.89 -45.78
N GLU A 40 -9.67 26.57 -44.67
CA GLU A 40 -8.81 26.06 -43.61
C GLU A 40 -9.62 25.06 -42.77
N GLN A 41 -9.40 23.76 -43.00
CA GLN A 41 -9.75 22.73 -42.04
C GLN A 41 -8.70 22.73 -40.93
N ASN A 42 -8.96 23.46 -39.86
CA ASN A 42 -8.39 23.15 -38.55
C ASN A 42 -9.07 21.88 -38.05
N GLN A 43 -8.37 20.76 -38.22
CA GLN A 43 -8.75 19.50 -37.62
C GLN A 43 -8.16 19.50 -36.21
N ASP A 44 -9.04 19.76 -35.23
CA ASP A 44 -8.80 19.51 -33.81
C ASP A 44 -8.33 18.06 -33.67
N LYS A 45 -7.03 17.86 -33.48
CA LYS A 45 -6.51 16.61 -32.92
C LYS A 45 -6.80 16.68 -31.44
N SER A 46 -7.97 16.16 -31.09
CA SER A 46 -8.20 15.60 -29.76
C SER A 46 -7.12 14.56 -29.52
N ASP A 47 -6.11 14.91 -28.71
CA ASP A 47 -5.22 13.93 -28.08
C ASP A 47 -6.09 13.13 -27.08
N GLU A 48 -6.83 12.16 -27.61
CA GLU A 48 -7.39 11.08 -26.82
C GLU A 48 -6.17 10.27 -26.37
N ALA A 49 -5.75 10.49 -25.11
CA ALA A 49 -4.66 9.76 -24.50
C ALA A 49 -4.93 8.27 -24.69
N ALA A 50 -4.05 7.58 -25.44
CA ALA A 50 -4.18 6.15 -25.65
C ALA A 50 -4.22 5.46 -24.29
N GLU A 51 -5.20 4.58 -24.08
CA GLU A 51 -5.27 3.73 -22.90
C GLU A 51 -3.92 3.01 -22.70
N PRO A 52 -3.39 2.94 -21.47
CA PRO A 52 -2.10 2.31 -21.20
C PRO A 52 -2.10 0.86 -21.68
N GLN A 53 -1.03 0.46 -22.35
CA GLN A 53 -0.92 -0.88 -22.94
C GLN A 53 -0.69 -1.95 -21.87
N PHE A 54 -0.06 -1.59 -20.75
CA PHE A 54 0.31 -2.52 -19.68
C PHE A 54 -0.14 -2.00 -18.31
N HIS A 55 -0.33 -2.93 -17.40
CA HIS A 55 -0.66 -2.66 -16.00
C HIS A 55 0.20 -3.55 -15.11
N HIS A 56 0.51 -3.05 -13.91
CA HIS A 56 1.20 -3.85 -12.90
C HIS A 56 0.26 -4.93 -12.32
N PRO A 57 0.67 -6.21 -12.30
CA PRO A 57 -0.15 -7.33 -11.84
C PRO A 57 -0.81 -7.16 -10.47
N LEU A 58 -0.09 -6.61 -9.48
CA LEU A 58 -0.57 -6.56 -8.09
C LEU A 58 -1.28 -5.27 -7.71
N THR A 59 -1.17 -4.22 -8.53
CA THR A 59 -1.78 -2.92 -8.25
C THR A 59 -2.76 -2.48 -9.32
N GLY A 60 -2.73 -3.06 -10.53
CA GLY A 60 -3.56 -2.62 -11.65
C GLY A 60 -3.23 -1.21 -12.15
N THR A 61 -2.18 -0.56 -11.62
CA THR A 61 -1.75 0.77 -12.07
C THR A 61 -1.12 0.68 -13.45
N ALA A 62 -1.35 1.71 -14.25
CA ALA A 62 -0.80 1.81 -15.60
C ALA A 62 0.74 1.72 -15.59
N SER A 63 1.29 1.06 -16.60
CA SER A 63 2.72 0.95 -16.82
C SER A 63 3.06 1.14 -18.31
N ASP A 64 4.23 1.71 -18.57
CA ASP A 64 4.77 1.86 -19.93
C ASP A 64 5.35 0.54 -20.47
N GLU A 65 5.68 -0.41 -19.58
CA GLU A 65 6.34 -1.66 -19.89
C GLU A 65 5.60 -2.86 -19.29
N GLU A 66 5.73 -4.02 -19.94
CA GLU A 66 5.20 -5.27 -19.42
C GLU A 66 6.01 -5.70 -18.19
N SER A 67 5.33 -5.99 -17.08
CA SER A 67 5.98 -6.47 -15.87
C SER A 67 6.74 -7.76 -16.11
N GLN A 68 8.03 -7.78 -15.75
CA GLN A 68 8.87 -8.99 -15.82
C GLN A 68 9.25 -9.49 -14.42
N GLN A 69 9.02 -8.71 -13.37
CA GLN A 69 9.57 -9.01 -12.04
C GLN A 69 8.66 -9.98 -11.28
N ARG A 70 9.26 -11.04 -10.73
CA ARG A 70 8.63 -11.93 -9.75
C ARG A 70 8.35 -11.17 -8.46
N THR A 71 7.25 -11.50 -7.79
CA THR A 71 6.92 -10.89 -6.51
C THR A 71 7.95 -11.28 -5.45
N VAL A 72 8.37 -10.32 -4.64
CA VAL A 72 9.17 -10.55 -3.44
C VAL A 72 8.29 -10.34 -2.22
N ALA A 73 8.19 -11.34 -1.34
CA ALA A 73 7.43 -11.27 -0.11
C ALA A 73 8.36 -11.21 1.10
N VAL A 74 8.31 -10.12 1.87
CA VAL A 74 9.21 -9.89 3.00
C VAL A 74 8.43 -9.83 4.30
N VAL A 75 8.81 -10.65 5.28
CA VAL A 75 8.23 -10.59 6.62
C VAL A 75 8.83 -9.40 7.38
N VAL A 76 8.02 -8.38 7.63
CA VAL A 76 8.43 -7.12 8.24
C VAL A 76 7.91 -7.01 9.69
N ASN A 77 8.79 -6.53 10.56
CA ASN A 77 8.54 -6.36 11.98
C ASN A 77 7.60 -5.18 12.23
N ASN A 78 6.50 -5.41 12.95
CA ASN A 78 5.60 -4.34 13.40
C ASN A 78 5.67 -4.04 14.90
N HIS A 79 6.66 -4.56 15.63
CA HIS A 79 6.86 -4.16 17.02
C HIS A 79 7.15 -2.64 17.13
N PRO A 80 6.65 -1.89 18.15
CA PRO A 80 6.86 -0.44 18.25
C PRO A 80 8.32 0.02 18.14
N LYS A 81 9.26 -0.74 18.72
CA LYS A 81 10.72 -0.50 18.60
C LYS A 81 11.32 -0.71 17.19
N ALA A 82 10.53 -1.16 16.24
CA ALA A 82 10.89 -1.34 14.84
C ALA A 82 10.16 -0.35 13.90
N ARG A 83 9.39 0.59 14.45
CA ARG A 83 8.72 1.63 13.68
C ARG A 83 9.56 2.91 13.68
N PRO A 84 9.50 3.71 12.59
CA PRO A 84 8.95 3.35 11.28
C PRO A 84 9.78 2.25 10.58
N GLN A 85 9.20 1.56 9.61
CA GLN A 85 9.87 0.53 8.82
C GLN A 85 10.48 1.13 7.55
N SER A 86 11.34 0.38 6.88
CA SER A 86 11.91 0.70 5.58
C SER A 86 11.25 -0.14 4.49
N GLY A 87 11.01 0.48 3.34
CA GLY A 87 10.46 -0.05 2.11
C GLY A 87 8.93 -0.16 2.02
N LEU A 88 8.16 0.16 3.06
CA LEU A 88 6.71 -0.09 3.03
C LEU A 88 5.94 0.86 2.09
N ASP A 89 6.51 2.01 1.77
CA ASP A 89 5.95 2.93 0.77
C ASP A 89 6.05 2.40 -0.67
N HIS A 90 6.85 1.36 -0.93
CA HIS A 90 6.96 0.71 -2.25
C HIS A 90 6.15 -0.60 -2.33
N ALA A 91 5.52 -1.05 -1.24
CA ALA A 91 4.79 -2.31 -1.24
C ALA A 91 3.46 -2.20 -1.99
N ASP A 92 3.18 -3.18 -2.85
CA ASP A 92 1.91 -3.28 -3.59
C ASP A 92 0.80 -3.75 -2.68
N ILE A 93 1.11 -4.80 -1.90
CA ILE A 93 0.20 -5.42 -0.95
C ILE A 93 0.94 -5.60 0.37
N VAL A 94 0.32 -5.19 1.47
CA VAL A 94 0.80 -5.50 2.81
C VAL A 94 -0.28 -6.23 3.58
N TYR A 95 0.02 -7.45 4.02
CA TYR A 95 -0.85 -8.14 4.98
C TYR A 95 -0.36 -7.85 6.41
N GLU A 96 -1.27 -7.46 7.29
CA GLU A 96 -1.07 -7.38 8.74
C GLU A 96 -1.82 -8.52 9.43
N VAL A 97 -1.08 -9.35 10.17
CA VAL A 97 -1.60 -10.56 10.81
C VAL A 97 -1.05 -10.69 12.23
N LEU A 98 -1.85 -11.22 13.16
CA LEU A 98 -1.39 -11.59 14.50
C LEU A 98 -0.27 -12.64 14.42
N ALA A 99 0.83 -12.41 15.14
CA ALA A 99 1.99 -13.30 15.21
C ALA A 99 2.07 -14.07 16.54
N GLU A 100 2.97 -13.71 17.47
CA GLU A 100 2.97 -14.24 18.84
C GLU A 100 2.14 -13.35 19.76
N GLY A 101 1.22 -13.94 20.53
CA GLY A 101 0.38 -13.19 21.46
C GLY A 101 -0.50 -12.14 20.77
N ASN A 102 -0.42 -10.89 21.21
CA ASN A 102 -1.20 -9.76 20.69
C ASN A 102 -0.32 -8.76 19.92
N VAL A 103 0.73 -9.25 19.25
CA VAL A 103 1.63 -8.49 18.39
C VAL A 103 1.33 -8.86 16.95
N THR A 104 1.13 -7.89 16.08
CA THR A 104 1.02 -8.15 14.63
C THR A 104 2.41 -8.11 13.97
N ARG A 105 2.51 -8.72 12.79
CA ARG A 105 3.62 -8.58 11.85
C ARG A 105 3.05 -8.31 10.47
N PHE A 106 3.90 -7.80 9.60
CA PHE A 106 3.56 -7.58 8.21
C PHE A 106 4.21 -8.63 7.32
N ILE A 107 3.56 -8.94 6.21
CA ILE A 107 4.22 -9.47 5.01
C ILE A 107 3.95 -8.48 3.88
N ALA A 108 5.02 -7.88 3.38
CA ALA A 108 4.99 -6.86 2.34
C ALA A 108 5.40 -7.49 1.00
N LEU A 109 4.55 -7.34 -0.01
CA LEU A 109 4.74 -7.86 -1.36
C LEU A 109 5.18 -6.73 -2.28
N PHE A 110 6.29 -6.95 -2.98
CA PHE A 110 6.89 -6.00 -3.91
C PHE A 110 6.91 -6.62 -5.30
N GLN A 111 6.25 -5.97 -6.26
CA GLN A 111 6.23 -6.40 -7.65
C GLN A 111 6.34 -5.19 -8.59
N SER A 112 5.54 -4.15 -8.39
CA SER A 112 5.54 -2.95 -9.24
C SER A 112 6.75 -2.04 -8.96
N GLU A 113 7.14 -1.93 -7.69
CA GLU A 113 8.20 -1.07 -7.20
C GLU A 113 9.14 -1.85 -6.27
N GLN A 114 10.44 -1.57 -6.35
CA GLN A 114 11.46 -2.18 -5.49
C GLN A 114 12.07 -1.14 -4.55
N PRO A 115 11.99 -1.31 -3.21
CA PRO A 115 12.64 -0.39 -2.29
C PRO A 115 14.16 -0.62 -2.28
N GLU A 116 14.95 0.40 -1.94
CA GLU A 116 16.41 0.21 -1.77
C GLU A 116 16.71 -0.78 -0.62
N THR A 117 16.00 -0.62 0.51
CA THR A 117 16.13 -1.45 1.70
C THR A 117 14.76 -1.77 2.29
N VAL A 118 14.63 -2.96 2.87
CA VAL A 118 13.42 -3.41 3.55
C VAL A 118 13.73 -3.94 4.95
N GLY A 119 12.87 -3.57 5.91
CA GLY A 119 12.92 -4.12 7.26
C GLY A 119 12.37 -3.20 8.36
N PRO A 120 12.55 -3.57 9.65
CA PRO A 120 13.32 -4.72 10.08
C PRO A 120 12.67 -6.06 9.70
N VAL A 121 13.44 -7.00 9.16
CA VAL A 121 12.97 -8.34 8.78
C VAL A 121 12.75 -9.22 10.01
N ARG A 122 11.69 -10.05 9.99
CA ARG A 122 11.28 -10.90 11.12
C ARG A 122 10.96 -12.33 10.76
N SER A 123 10.64 -13.10 11.79
CA SER A 123 10.46 -14.55 11.70
C SER A 123 9.22 -14.93 10.90
N ALA A 124 9.41 -15.88 10.01
CA ALA A 124 8.37 -16.50 9.21
C ALA A 124 7.36 -17.27 10.07
N ARG A 125 6.17 -17.43 9.50
CA ARG A 125 5.07 -18.27 9.97
C ARG A 125 4.51 -19.02 8.76
N ASP A 126 3.92 -20.16 9.02
CA ASP A 126 3.24 -21.00 8.04
C ASP A 126 2.24 -20.21 7.19
N TYR A 127 1.33 -19.46 7.81
CA TYR A 127 0.37 -18.62 7.08
C TYR A 127 1.02 -17.44 6.33
N PHE A 128 2.24 -17.01 6.67
CA PHE A 128 2.99 -16.04 5.84
C PHE A 128 3.56 -16.70 4.59
N ILE A 129 3.92 -17.98 4.69
CA ILE A 129 4.42 -18.76 3.55
C ILE A 129 3.25 -19.05 2.61
N GLU A 130 2.10 -19.49 3.13
CA GLU A 130 0.87 -19.68 2.36
C GLU A 130 0.47 -18.42 1.58
N LEU A 131 0.49 -17.25 2.24
CA LEU A 131 0.23 -15.98 1.57
C LEU A 131 1.26 -15.65 0.47
N ALA A 132 2.53 -16.04 0.63
CA ALA A 132 3.56 -15.84 -0.38
C ALA A 132 3.41 -16.81 -1.57
N GLU A 133 3.00 -18.05 -1.30
CA GLU A 133 2.73 -19.08 -2.31
C GLU A 133 1.65 -18.63 -3.30
N GLY A 134 0.58 -17.98 -2.82
CA GLY A 134 -0.50 -17.48 -3.68
C GLY A 134 -0.03 -16.51 -4.78
N TYR A 135 1.12 -15.88 -4.60
CA TYR A 135 1.72 -14.96 -5.58
C TYR A 135 3.01 -15.48 -6.21
N ASP A 136 3.32 -16.77 -6.02
CA ASP A 136 4.61 -17.37 -6.41
C ASP A 136 5.80 -16.49 -6.00
N SER A 137 5.78 -16.01 -4.76
CA SER A 137 6.74 -14.99 -4.32
C SER A 137 8.08 -15.61 -3.91
N PHE A 138 9.17 -14.91 -4.19
CA PHE A 138 10.44 -15.14 -3.52
C PHE A 138 10.37 -14.64 -2.07
N PHE A 139 10.52 -15.55 -1.11
CA PHE A 139 10.20 -15.30 0.29
C PHE A 139 11.42 -14.93 1.14
N VAL A 140 11.31 -13.86 1.93
CA VAL A 140 12.40 -13.30 2.73
C VAL A 140 11.97 -13.16 4.19
N ALA A 141 12.69 -13.84 5.07
CA ALA A 141 12.44 -13.78 6.51
C ALA A 141 13.73 -13.81 7.33
N HIS A 142 13.63 -13.57 8.64
CA HIS A 142 14.73 -13.74 9.59
C HIS A 142 14.24 -14.52 10.82
N GLY A 143 14.49 -15.83 10.79
CA GLY A 143 13.91 -16.81 11.71
C GLY A 143 12.59 -17.39 11.19
N TYR A 144 12.03 -18.34 11.95
CA TYR A 144 10.81 -19.07 11.61
C TYR A 144 10.21 -19.71 12.87
N SER A 145 8.92 -20.05 12.84
CA SER A 145 8.35 -21.09 13.72
C SER A 145 8.84 -22.48 13.29
N PRO A 146 8.72 -23.51 14.16
CA PRO A 146 8.93 -24.90 13.75
C PRO A 146 8.18 -25.31 12.47
N GLU A 147 6.90 -24.95 12.35
CA GLU A 147 6.07 -25.30 11.20
C GLU A 147 6.56 -24.58 9.93
N ALA A 148 6.86 -23.28 10.04
CA ALA A 148 7.42 -22.51 8.93
C ALA A 148 8.79 -23.05 8.50
N LYS A 149 9.61 -23.54 9.44
CA LYS A 149 10.90 -24.17 9.11
C LYS A 149 10.70 -25.37 8.20
N ASP A 150 9.75 -26.24 8.54
CA ASP A 150 9.51 -27.47 7.81
C ASP A 150 9.01 -27.17 6.39
N LEU A 151 8.11 -26.19 6.23
CA LEU A 151 7.62 -25.72 4.93
C LEU A 151 8.74 -25.13 4.05
N LEU A 152 9.56 -24.25 4.61
CA LEU A 152 10.69 -23.66 3.87
C LEU A 152 11.72 -24.74 3.49
N ALA A 153 11.95 -25.74 4.35
CA ALA A 153 12.86 -26.83 4.08
C ALA A 153 12.32 -27.85 3.07
N SER A 154 11.00 -28.00 2.95
CA SER A 154 10.38 -28.81 1.89
C SER A 154 10.36 -28.13 0.53
N GLY A 155 10.72 -26.84 0.47
CA GLY A 155 10.74 -26.06 -0.76
C GLY A 155 9.35 -25.61 -1.19
N SER A 156 8.44 -25.32 -0.25
CA SER A 156 7.11 -24.81 -0.60
C SER A 156 7.18 -23.44 -1.28
N VAL A 157 8.18 -22.63 -0.93
CA VAL A 157 8.58 -21.39 -1.63
C VAL A 157 10.09 -21.28 -1.73
N ASP A 158 10.56 -20.67 -2.83
CA ASP A 158 11.93 -20.21 -2.93
C ASP A 158 12.18 -19.13 -1.88
N ASN A 159 13.26 -19.26 -1.10
CA ASN A 159 13.46 -18.37 0.03
C ASN A 159 14.93 -18.15 0.41
N ILE A 160 15.14 -17.07 1.16
CA ILE A 160 16.34 -16.87 1.97
C ILE A 160 15.95 -16.53 3.40
N ASN A 161 16.72 -17.06 4.35
CA ASN A 161 16.52 -16.76 5.75
C ASN A 161 17.72 -16.03 6.36
N GLY A 162 17.46 -14.94 7.06
CA GLY A 162 18.46 -14.17 7.79
C GLY A 162 19.22 -14.98 8.83
N MET A 163 18.69 -16.11 9.32
CA MET A 163 19.47 -17.02 10.19
C MET A 163 20.70 -17.61 9.50
N GLU A 164 20.65 -17.79 8.18
CA GLU A 164 21.75 -18.37 7.39
C GLU A 164 22.67 -17.28 6.84
N TYR A 165 22.12 -16.10 6.57
CA TYR A 165 22.81 -15.01 5.88
C TYR A 165 23.06 -13.75 6.74
N ASP A 166 22.92 -13.82 8.07
CA ASP A 166 23.19 -12.71 8.99
C ASP A 166 24.64 -12.21 8.86
N GLY A 167 24.82 -10.91 8.68
CA GLY A 167 26.12 -10.28 8.43
C GLY A 167 26.59 -10.33 6.97
N SER A 168 25.95 -11.14 6.12
CA SER A 168 26.25 -11.22 4.67
C SER A 168 25.19 -10.48 3.85
N LEU A 169 24.12 -11.14 3.40
CA LEU A 169 22.99 -10.52 2.69
C LEU A 169 22.16 -9.65 3.64
N PHE A 170 21.98 -10.10 4.89
CA PHE A 170 21.27 -9.34 5.92
C PHE A 170 22.27 -8.52 6.74
N LYS A 171 21.91 -7.26 7.00
CA LYS A 171 22.72 -6.31 7.77
C LYS A 171 22.01 -5.91 9.05
N ARG A 172 22.81 -5.60 10.08
CA ARG A 172 22.33 -5.13 11.38
C ARG A 172 22.46 -3.61 11.45
N ALA A 173 21.33 -2.91 11.56
CA ALA A 173 21.32 -1.48 11.84
C ALA A 173 21.90 -1.21 13.24
N ASP A 174 22.72 -0.17 13.35
CA ASP A 174 23.37 0.25 14.61
C ASP A 174 22.46 1.16 15.46
N PHE A 175 21.56 1.90 14.82
CA PHE A 175 20.56 2.78 15.45
C PHE A 175 19.39 2.01 16.10
N ARG A 176 19.32 0.68 15.93
CA ARG A 176 18.32 -0.19 16.57
C ARG A 176 18.97 -1.36 17.28
N LYS A 177 18.32 -1.83 18.34
CA LYS A 177 18.76 -3.02 19.08
C LYS A 177 18.14 -4.29 18.50
N ALA A 178 18.89 -5.38 18.56
CA ALA A 178 18.35 -6.70 18.28
C ALA A 178 17.14 -7.00 19.19
N PRO A 179 16.09 -7.66 18.67
CA PRO A 179 16.00 -8.24 17.33
C PRO A 179 15.21 -7.33 16.35
N HIS A 180 15.23 -6.01 16.55
CA HIS A 180 14.50 -5.03 15.74
C HIS A 180 15.38 -4.30 14.73
N ASN A 181 16.50 -4.90 14.34
CA ASN A 181 17.55 -4.22 13.58
C ASN A 181 18.08 -5.04 12.38
N SER A 182 17.41 -6.10 11.95
CA SER A 182 17.80 -6.85 10.75
C SER A 182 17.22 -6.20 9.51
N TYR A 183 18.02 -5.90 8.50
CA TYR A 183 17.59 -5.32 7.23
C TYR A 183 18.23 -6.05 6.05
N ILE A 184 17.64 -5.92 4.88
CA ILE A 184 18.18 -6.45 3.62
C ILE A 184 17.87 -5.44 2.50
N SER A 185 18.82 -5.25 1.57
CA SER A 185 18.59 -4.45 0.36
C SER A 185 17.98 -5.31 -0.74
N PHE A 186 17.22 -4.72 -1.67
CA PHE A 186 16.66 -5.48 -2.78
C PHE A 186 17.74 -6.14 -3.65
N GLU A 187 18.87 -5.46 -3.88
CA GLU A 187 20.05 -6.04 -4.52
C GLU A 187 20.56 -7.32 -3.81
N ASN A 188 20.47 -7.38 -2.48
CA ASN A 188 20.85 -8.57 -1.73
C ASN A 188 19.76 -9.65 -1.73
N ILE A 189 18.51 -9.30 -1.97
CA ILE A 189 17.43 -10.27 -2.22
C ILE A 189 17.70 -10.97 -3.55
N GLU A 190 17.99 -10.24 -4.62
CA GLU A 190 18.34 -10.80 -5.94
C GLU A 190 19.57 -11.72 -5.86
N LYS A 191 20.65 -11.28 -5.21
CA LYS A 191 21.82 -12.13 -4.94
C LYS A 191 21.49 -13.37 -4.12
N GLY A 192 20.46 -13.28 -3.28
CA GLY A 192 19.95 -14.40 -2.50
C GLY A 192 19.21 -15.41 -3.37
N ALA A 193 18.34 -14.93 -4.26
CA ALA A 193 17.64 -15.74 -5.26
C ALA A 193 18.63 -16.50 -6.16
N ASP A 194 19.64 -15.80 -6.68
CA ASP A 194 20.72 -16.40 -7.48
C ASP A 194 21.44 -17.54 -6.74
N LYS A 195 21.67 -17.39 -5.43
CA LYS A 195 22.36 -18.39 -4.60
C LYS A 195 21.56 -19.68 -4.43
N VAL A 196 20.24 -19.57 -4.36
CA VAL A 196 19.34 -20.71 -4.22
C VAL A 196 18.84 -21.23 -5.57
N GLY A 197 19.19 -20.54 -6.67
CA GLY A 197 18.79 -20.91 -8.02
C GLY A 197 17.32 -20.60 -8.33
N ALA A 198 16.76 -19.59 -7.68
CA ALA A 198 15.38 -19.15 -7.91
C ALA A 198 15.31 -18.20 -9.10
N GLU A 199 14.32 -18.41 -9.98
CA GLU A 199 13.99 -17.49 -11.07
C GLU A 199 13.30 -16.24 -10.49
N MET A 200 13.61 -15.07 -11.05
CA MET A 200 13.11 -13.77 -10.59
C MET A 200 12.43 -12.94 -11.69
N ASP A 201 12.37 -13.47 -12.91
CA ASP A 201 11.93 -12.80 -14.14
C ASP A 201 10.53 -13.27 -14.62
N THR A 202 9.75 -13.87 -13.71
CA THR A 202 8.38 -14.30 -13.99
C THR A 202 7.40 -13.53 -13.10
N PRO A 203 6.56 -12.64 -13.65
CA PRO A 203 5.57 -11.90 -12.87
C PRO A 203 4.45 -12.83 -12.35
N PRO A 204 3.78 -12.47 -11.24
CA PRO A 204 2.60 -13.20 -10.80
C PRO A 204 1.44 -13.01 -11.80
N GLU A 205 0.46 -13.90 -11.77
CA GLU A 205 -0.82 -13.63 -12.45
C GLU A 205 -1.46 -12.34 -11.89
N ALA A 206 -2.03 -11.52 -12.77
CA ALA A 206 -2.63 -10.25 -12.38
C ALA A 206 -3.86 -10.45 -11.48
N LEU A 207 -4.01 -9.55 -10.51
CA LEU A 207 -5.26 -9.42 -9.75
C LEU A 207 -6.34 -8.75 -10.62
N GLU A 208 -7.59 -9.04 -10.30
CA GLU A 208 -8.73 -8.35 -10.90
C GLU A 208 -9.02 -7.05 -10.14
N PHE A 209 -9.22 -5.96 -10.89
CA PHE A 209 -9.51 -4.64 -10.34
C PHE A 209 -10.86 -4.13 -10.84
N ALA A 210 -11.55 -3.39 -9.98
CA ALA A 210 -12.83 -2.76 -10.31
C ALA A 210 -12.65 -1.73 -11.43
N GLN A 211 -13.45 -1.87 -12.50
CA GLN A 211 -13.47 -0.94 -13.63
C GLN A 211 -14.25 0.35 -13.31
N SER A 212 -15.12 0.32 -12.30
CA SER A 212 -15.98 1.43 -11.89
C SER A 212 -15.47 2.06 -10.61
N ALA A 213 -15.34 3.38 -10.65
CA ALA A 213 -14.92 4.23 -9.54
C ALA A 213 -16.02 4.49 -8.49
N GLU A 214 -17.26 4.08 -8.74
CA GLU A 214 -18.38 4.32 -7.83
C GLU A 214 -18.32 3.35 -6.65
N ALA A 215 -17.70 3.81 -5.56
CA ALA A 215 -17.81 3.12 -4.29
C ALA A 215 -19.24 3.28 -3.76
N GLU A 216 -20.04 2.22 -3.82
CA GLU A 216 -21.18 2.06 -2.93
C GLU A 216 -20.67 1.88 -1.49
N GLY A 217 -21.41 2.25 -0.46
CA GLY A 217 -20.97 2.04 0.93
C GLY A 217 -21.32 3.16 1.90
N GLU A 218 -21.04 2.90 3.18
CA GLU A 218 -21.24 3.83 4.29
C GLU A 218 -20.06 4.82 4.35
N GLU A 219 -20.32 6.10 4.66
CA GLU A 219 -19.24 7.08 4.84
C GLU A 219 -18.34 6.68 6.02
N ALA A 220 -17.03 6.65 5.78
CA ALA A 220 -16.03 6.18 6.72
C ALA A 220 -14.72 6.95 6.51
N ALA A 221 -14.69 8.20 6.97
CA ALA A 221 -13.51 9.07 6.87
C ALA A 221 -12.35 8.56 7.72
N SER A 222 -12.64 7.86 8.83
CA SER A 222 -11.64 7.25 9.68
C SER A 222 -12.13 5.90 10.20
N VAL A 223 -11.26 4.90 10.21
CA VAL A 223 -11.56 3.57 10.74
C VAL A 223 -10.42 3.12 11.64
N LYS A 224 -10.76 2.83 12.90
CA LYS A 224 -9.83 2.26 13.86
C LYS A 224 -10.00 0.74 13.91
N LEU A 225 -8.91 0.02 13.76
CA LEU A 225 -8.82 -1.41 14.04
C LEU A 225 -8.21 -1.60 15.43
N SER A 226 -8.76 -2.46 16.27
CA SER A 226 -8.24 -2.73 17.63
C SER A 226 -7.96 -4.21 17.81
N TYR A 227 -6.69 -4.63 17.65
CA TYR A 227 -6.30 -6.02 17.91
C TYR A 227 -6.34 -6.31 19.43
N TYR A 228 -7.53 -6.64 19.94
CA TYR A 228 -7.83 -6.75 21.36
C TYR A 228 -7.49 -5.45 22.13
N ASP A 229 -7.22 -5.55 23.43
CA ASP A 229 -6.88 -4.42 24.31
C ASP A 229 -5.42 -3.94 24.19
N ASN A 230 -4.82 -3.99 22.99
CA ASN A 230 -3.43 -3.56 22.79
C ASN A 230 -3.33 -2.28 21.93
N PRO A 231 -3.22 -1.09 22.57
CA PRO A 231 -3.17 0.18 21.84
C PRO A 231 -2.04 0.28 20.82
N SER A 232 -0.90 -0.38 21.08
CA SER A 232 0.25 -0.37 20.17
C SER A 232 0.03 -1.16 18.89
N PHE A 233 -1.04 -1.95 18.82
CA PHE A 233 -1.49 -2.64 17.62
C PHE A 233 -2.95 -2.29 17.38
N SER A 234 -3.27 -1.00 17.43
CA SER A 234 -4.61 -0.51 17.10
C SER A 234 -4.52 0.60 16.05
N PRO A 235 -4.24 0.27 14.78
CA PRO A 235 -4.04 1.29 13.75
C PRO A 235 -5.33 2.03 13.43
N VAL A 236 -5.18 3.29 13.02
CA VAL A 236 -6.28 4.10 12.48
C VAL A 236 -5.98 4.40 11.02
N TYR A 237 -6.88 4.02 10.13
CA TYR A 237 -6.84 4.42 8.73
C TYR A 237 -7.64 5.69 8.56
N LYS A 238 -7.03 6.73 7.99
CA LYS A 238 -7.68 8.02 7.73
C LYS A 238 -7.69 8.30 6.25
N TYR A 239 -8.86 8.64 5.72
CA TYR A 239 -9.00 9.03 4.32
C TYR A 239 -8.64 10.50 4.13
N GLU A 240 -7.57 10.75 3.37
CA GLU A 240 -7.11 12.07 3.00
C GLU A 240 -7.81 12.51 1.71
N GLN A 241 -8.96 13.19 1.86
CA GLN A 241 -9.83 13.54 0.72
C GLN A 241 -9.13 14.32 -0.39
N ALA A 242 -8.13 15.15 -0.05
CA ALA A 242 -7.37 15.93 -1.04
C ALA A 242 -6.47 15.05 -1.93
N GLU A 243 -5.97 13.94 -1.38
CA GLU A 243 -5.09 13.00 -2.08
C GLU A 243 -5.87 11.82 -2.68
N GLY A 244 -7.07 11.55 -2.17
CA GLY A 244 -7.86 10.38 -2.56
C GLY A 244 -7.25 9.07 -2.04
N LYS A 245 -6.46 9.13 -0.97
CA LYS A 245 -5.70 8.01 -0.40
C LYS A 245 -5.99 7.85 1.10
N TYR A 246 -5.66 6.68 1.64
CA TYR A 246 -5.64 6.44 3.08
C TYR A 246 -4.22 6.55 3.63
N THR A 247 -4.09 7.19 4.79
CA THR A 247 -2.91 7.11 5.65
C THR A 247 -3.18 6.11 6.77
N ARG A 248 -2.13 5.42 7.24
CA ARG A 248 -2.19 4.53 8.41
C ARG A 248 -1.52 5.22 9.59
N VAL A 249 -2.20 5.33 10.72
CA VAL A 249 -1.69 5.95 11.96
C VAL A 249 -1.49 4.86 13.02
N SER A 250 -0.35 4.85 13.70
CA SER A 250 -0.07 3.96 14.82
C SER A 250 0.59 4.72 15.96
N ASP A 251 0.14 4.50 17.19
CA ASP A 251 0.62 5.23 18.38
C ASP A 251 0.55 6.77 18.25
N GLY A 252 -0.39 7.27 17.43
CA GLY A 252 -0.58 8.71 17.17
C GLY A 252 0.27 9.29 16.03
N GLU A 253 1.19 8.51 15.46
CA GLU A 253 2.08 8.91 14.38
C GLU A 253 1.61 8.33 13.04
N VAL A 254 1.72 9.10 11.96
CA VAL A 254 1.49 8.59 10.61
C VAL A 254 2.58 7.58 10.28
N LEU A 255 2.21 6.49 9.61
CA LEU A 255 3.16 5.52 9.08
C LEU A 255 3.89 6.16 7.90
N GLU A 256 5.09 6.62 8.18
CA GLU A 256 6.07 7.06 7.18
C GLU A 256 7.09 5.94 6.96
N ASP A 257 7.68 5.90 5.77
CA ASP A 257 8.84 5.08 5.51
C ASP A 257 10.10 5.71 6.12
N TYR A 258 10.94 4.90 6.78
CA TYR A 258 12.13 5.38 7.47
C TYR A 258 13.17 5.98 6.52
N ASP A 259 13.35 5.39 5.32
CA ASP A 259 14.43 5.78 4.41
C ASP A 259 14.02 6.97 3.54
N THR A 260 12.75 7.02 3.09
CA THR A 260 12.26 8.10 2.22
C THR A 260 11.65 9.26 3.00
N GLY A 261 11.14 9.02 4.20
CA GLY A 261 10.35 9.99 4.97
C GLY A 261 8.96 10.26 4.38
N ASN A 262 8.55 9.50 3.36
CA ASN A 262 7.24 9.66 2.74
C ASN A 262 6.16 8.92 3.54
N PRO A 263 4.92 9.45 3.60
CA PRO A 263 3.80 8.70 4.14
C PRO A 263 3.50 7.48 3.26
N VAL A 264 3.13 6.38 3.90
CA VAL A 264 2.58 5.21 3.20
C VAL A 264 1.12 5.51 2.84
N LEU A 265 0.86 5.66 1.53
CA LEU A 265 -0.45 5.99 0.97
C LEU A 265 -1.10 4.75 0.34
N LEU A 266 -2.39 4.55 0.65
CA LEU A 266 -3.12 3.33 0.29
C LEU A 266 -4.41 3.65 -0.45
N ASP A 267 -4.77 2.82 -1.43
CA ASP A 267 -6.01 2.92 -2.18
C ASP A 267 -7.11 2.05 -1.58
N ASN A 268 -6.71 0.88 -1.08
CA ASN A 268 -7.60 -0.13 -0.53
C ASN A 268 -7.16 -0.51 0.89
N ILE A 269 -8.09 -0.49 1.85
CA ILE A 269 -7.91 -1.20 3.13
C ILE A 269 -8.89 -2.36 3.15
N PHE A 270 -8.41 -3.59 3.15
CA PHE A 270 -9.24 -4.79 3.14
C PHE A 270 -9.11 -5.52 4.46
N ILE A 271 -10.17 -5.55 5.26
CA ILE A 271 -10.16 -6.13 6.59
C ILE A 271 -10.99 -7.40 6.57
N ILE A 272 -10.36 -8.55 6.75
CA ILE A 272 -11.02 -9.85 6.69
C ILE A 272 -11.08 -10.48 8.08
N GLU A 273 -12.16 -11.20 8.37
CA GLU A 273 -12.21 -12.08 9.53
C GLU A 273 -11.94 -13.53 9.12
N ALA A 274 -11.05 -14.19 9.85
CA ALA A 274 -10.64 -15.56 9.59
C ALA A 274 -10.58 -16.36 10.90
N PRO A 275 -10.91 -17.66 10.88
CA PRO A 275 -10.75 -18.53 12.04
C PRO A 275 -9.32 -18.54 12.56
N HIS A 276 -9.14 -18.30 13.87
CA HIS A 276 -7.85 -18.35 14.56
C HIS A 276 -7.87 -19.37 15.70
N ALA A 277 -6.84 -20.22 15.78
CA ALA A 277 -6.64 -21.15 16.90
C ALA A 277 -5.24 -20.98 17.49
N VAL A 278 -5.12 -20.93 18.83
CA VAL A 278 -3.82 -20.97 19.50
C VAL A 278 -3.38 -22.42 19.59
N VAL A 279 -2.20 -22.73 19.03
CA VAL A 279 -1.74 -24.12 18.88
C VAL A 279 -0.73 -24.55 19.94
N ASP A 280 -0.19 -23.62 20.73
CA ASP A 280 0.78 -23.94 21.77
C ASP A 280 0.89 -22.88 22.89
N ASP A 281 1.69 -23.20 23.92
CA ASP A 281 1.93 -22.32 25.07
C ASP A 281 2.77 -21.07 24.73
N ALA A 282 3.46 -21.05 23.59
CA ALA A 282 4.18 -19.86 23.11
C ALA A 282 3.23 -18.84 22.45
N GLY A 283 1.94 -19.18 22.30
CA GLY A 283 0.94 -18.32 21.68
C GLY A 283 1.06 -18.27 20.15
N ARG A 284 1.59 -19.32 19.51
CA ARG A 284 1.55 -19.49 18.06
C ARG A 284 0.10 -19.73 17.62
N ARG A 285 -0.20 -19.35 16.39
CA ARG A 285 -1.55 -19.36 15.84
C ARG A 285 -1.59 -20.18 14.57
N ASP A 286 -2.66 -20.94 14.42
CA ASP A 286 -3.15 -21.46 13.16
C ASP A 286 -4.27 -20.53 12.69
N ILE A 287 -4.29 -20.22 11.40
CA ILE A 287 -5.21 -19.26 10.78
C ILE A 287 -5.75 -19.87 9.50
N ASP A 288 -7.06 -20.06 9.43
CA ASP A 288 -7.70 -20.59 8.23
C ASP A 288 -7.86 -19.48 7.18
N LEU A 289 -6.97 -19.49 6.19
CA LEU A 289 -6.99 -18.57 5.05
C LEU A 289 -7.74 -19.12 3.84
N SER A 290 -8.41 -20.28 3.96
CA SER A 290 -9.02 -21.00 2.84
C SER A 290 -10.54 -20.93 2.82
N SER A 291 -11.18 -20.89 3.98
CA SER A 291 -12.65 -21.02 4.09
C SER A 291 -13.44 -19.80 3.61
N GLY A 292 -12.80 -18.64 3.43
CA GLY A 292 -13.48 -17.37 3.21
C GLY A 292 -14.19 -16.87 4.47
N GLY A 293 -14.85 -15.71 4.36
CA GLY A 293 -15.49 -15.09 5.52
C GLY A 293 -16.06 -13.71 5.23
N ASN A 294 -16.53 -13.01 6.28
CA ASN A 294 -16.96 -11.62 6.13
C ASN A 294 -15.74 -10.70 6.04
N ALA A 295 -15.90 -9.58 5.35
CA ALA A 295 -14.85 -8.58 5.24
C ALA A 295 -15.42 -7.18 5.11
N TYR A 296 -14.63 -6.19 5.53
CA TYR A 296 -14.84 -4.78 5.20
C TYR A 296 -13.80 -4.32 4.20
N LEU A 297 -14.25 -3.61 3.17
CA LEU A 297 -13.38 -2.99 2.17
C LEU A 297 -13.55 -1.48 2.26
N LEU A 298 -12.45 -0.77 2.53
CA LEU A 298 -12.45 0.68 2.60
C LEU A 298 -11.79 1.25 1.36
N GLN A 299 -12.52 2.10 0.67
CA GLN A 299 -12.14 2.73 -0.59
C GLN A 299 -12.78 4.11 -0.68
N LYS A 300 -12.02 5.12 -1.11
CA LYS A 300 -12.52 6.49 -1.37
C LYS A 300 -13.32 7.12 -0.21
N GLY A 301 -12.92 6.85 1.03
CA GLY A 301 -13.59 7.37 2.23
C GLY A 301 -14.88 6.64 2.58
N LYS A 302 -15.14 5.46 1.99
CA LYS A 302 -16.32 4.64 2.26
C LYS A 302 -15.94 3.27 2.78
N LEU A 303 -16.86 2.64 3.50
CA LEU A 303 -16.79 1.27 4.00
C LEU A 303 -17.86 0.43 3.31
N LEU A 304 -17.41 -0.66 2.68
CA LEU A 304 -18.25 -1.68 2.06
C LEU A 304 -18.24 -2.92 2.94
N LYS A 305 -19.43 -3.44 3.26
CA LYS A 305 -19.60 -4.71 3.96
C LYS A 305 -19.72 -5.82 2.92
N ILE A 306 -18.69 -6.63 2.78
CA ILE A 306 -18.55 -7.64 1.73
C ILE A 306 -18.12 -8.99 2.32
N LYS A 307 -17.73 -9.91 1.45
CA LYS A 307 -17.08 -11.17 1.84
C LYS A 307 -15.71 -11.25 1.17
N TRP A 308 -14.89 -12.13 1.72
CA TRP A 308 -13.63 -12.53 1.10
C TRP A 308 -13.67 -14.02 0.77
N GLU A 309 -12.91 -14.40 -0.24
CA GLU A 309 -12.65 -15.80 -0.58
C GLU A 309 -11.15 -16.02 -0.86
N ASN A 310 -10.74 -17.28 -0.82
CA ASN A 310 -9.42 -17.69 -1.25
C ASN A 310 -9.50 -18.11 -2.73
N GLN A 311 -8.80 -17.39 -3.58
CA GLN A 311 -8.63 -17.72 -4.98
C GLN A 311 -7.16 -18.07 -5.23
N ASP A 312 -6.87 -19.37 -5.36
CA ASP A 312 -5.53 -19.89 -5.64
C ASP A 312 -4.45 -19.38 -4.66
N GLY A 313 -4.76 -19.38 -3.36
CA GLY A 313 -3.86 -18.90 -2.30
C GLY A 313 -3.93 -17.38 -2.06
N ARG A 314 -4.77 -16.65 -2.79
CA ARG A 314 -4.93 -15.19 -2.67
C ARG A 314 -6.22 -14.83 -1.97
N ILE A 315 -6.13 -13.91 -1.02
CA ILE A 315 -7.28 -13.35 -0.32
C ILE A 315 -7.84 -12.19 -1.14
N VAL A 316 -9.01 -12.39 -1.73
CA VAL A 316 -9.65 -11.42 -2.63
C VAL A 316 -11.08 -11.10 -2.19
N PRO A 317 -11.61 -9.91 -2.52
CA PRO A 317 -13.04 -9.63 -2.43
C PRO A 317 -13.86 -10.68 -3.20
N ALA A 318 -14.93 -11.20 -2.59
CA ALA A 318 -15.81 -12.16 -3.22
C ALA A 318 -17.01 -11.46 -3.90
N GLY A 319 -17.47 -12.00 -5.04
CA GLY A 319 -18.62 -11.50 -5.79
C GLY A 319 -18.28 -10.30 -6.67
N ASP A 320 -19.19 -9.30 -6.75
CA ASP A 320 -19.04 -8.16 -7.66
C ASP A 320 -18.17 -7.01 -7.09
N ALA A 321 -17.72 -7.13 -5.83
CA ALA A 321 -16.83 -6.16 -5.23
C ALA A 321 -15.40 -6.38 -5.74
N GLY A 322 -14.65 -5.30 -6.02
CA GLY A 322 -13.27 -5.38 -6.51
C GLY A 322 -12.35 -4.38 -5.86
N LEU A 323 -11.05 -4.67 -5.87
CA LEU A 323 -10.03 -3.71 -5.46
C LEU A 323 -9.95 -2.56 -6.47
N LEU A 324 -9.71 -1.33 -6.01
CA LEU A 324 -9.36 -0.23 -6.89
C LEU A 324 -7.89 -0.38 -7.31
N PRO A 325 -7.51 0.08 -8.52
CA PRO A 325 -6.12 0.16 -8.88
C PRO A 325 -5.31 0.98 -7.86
N GLY A 326 -4.23 0.39 -7.35
CA GLY A 326 -3.32 1.01 -6.39
C GLY A 326 -2.90 0.06 -5.26
N LYS A 327 -2.33 0.65 -4.19
CA LYS A 327 -1.71 -0.10 -3.09
C LYS A 327 -2.77 -0.59 -2.10
N THR A 328 -2.63 -1.83 -1.62
CA THR A 328 -3.63 -2.50 -0.79
C THR A 328 -3.06 -2.93 0.55
N TRP A 329 -3.76 -2.62 1.63
CA TRP A 329 -3.41 -3.10 2.97
C TRP A 329 -4.47 -4.06 3.50
N ILE A 330 -4.09 -5.30 3.73
CA ILE A 330 -4.98 -6.37 4.15
C ILE A 330 -4.78 -6.64 5.64
N ASN A 331 -5.81 -6.46 6.45
CA ASN A 331 -5.77 -6.81 7.88
C ASN A 331 -6.51 -8.13 8.08
N ILE A 332 -5.82 -9.12 8.64
CA ILE A 332 -6.42 -10.42 8.97
C ILE A 332 -6.68 -10.45 10.48
N ILE A 333 -7.95 -10.43 10.84
CA ILE A 333 -8.39 -10.46 12.24
C ILE A 333 -9.09 -11.78 12.59
N PRO A 334 -9.19 -12.12 13.89
CA PRO A 334 -9.99 -13.25 14.35
C PRO A 334 -11.48 -13.11 14.01
N ASP A 335 -12.10 -14.20 13.57
CA ASP A 335 -13.56 -14.34 13.36
C ASP A 335 -14.40 -14.28 14.64
N ASN A 336 -13.78 -14.36 15.81
CA ASN A 336 -14.42 -14.24 17.10
C ASN A 336 -13.73 -13.15 17.93
N PRO A 337 -14.45 -12.10 18.39
CA PRO A 337 -15.91 -11.93 18.32
C PRO A 337 -16.50 -11.38 16.99
N GLY A 338 -15.68 -11.21 15.94
CA GLY A 338 -16.11 -10.79 14.61
C GLY A 338 -15.84 -9.30 14.31
N LEU A 339 -15.93 -8.90 13.03
CA LEU A 339 -15.52 -7.58 12.52
C LEU A 339 -15.99 -6.38 13.35
N GLU A 340 -17.26 -6.34 13.74
CA GLU A 340 -17.88 -5.18 14.42
C GLU A 340 -17.24 -4.85 15.77
N GLU A 341 -16.65 -5.84 16.44
CA GLU A 341 -15.99 -5.64 17.73
C GLU A 341 -14.53 -5.19 17.58
N PHE A 342 -13.88 -5.52 16.46
CA PHE A 342 -12.51 -5.08 16.17
C PHE A 342 -12.46 -3.71 15.50
N ILE A 343 -13.56 -3.26 14.89
CA ILE A 343 -13.58 -2.11 13.98
C ILE A 343 -14.49 -1.01 14.53
N THR A 344 -13.94 0.20 14.66
CA THR A 344 -14.70 1.41 14.98
C THR A 344 -14.60 2.40 13.84
N VAL A 345 -15.75 2.70 13.20
CA VAL A 345 -15.87 3.79 12.21
C VAL A 345 -16.04 5.12 12.96
N GLN A 346 -15.33 6.16 12.53
CA GLN A 346 -15.22 7.46 13.19
C GLN A 346 -15.57 8.64 12.29
#